data_AF-A0A2M9EP65-F1
#
_entry.id   AF-A0A2M9EP65-F1
#
_cell.length_a   1.000
_cell.length_b   1.000
_cell.length_c   1.000
_cell.angle_alpha   90.00
_cell.angle_beta   90.00
_cell.angle_gamma   90.00
#
_symmetry.space_group_name_H-M   'P 1'
#
loop_
_entity.id
_entity.type
_entity.pdbx_description
1 polymer ?
#
loop_
_entity_poly.entity_id
_entity_poly.type
_entity_poly.pdbx_seq_one_letter_code
_entity_poly.pdbx_strand_id
1 'polypeptide(L)'
;MPQAQGWGGDLHCAQATLPLLTESVATVVIQHVGSPATALPWLSECARVLLPGGKLWLFALNPLSPYRRHWLGQAVSAHEPFSWRRSLRRVQLQTDALTLGLGARWQCDVDARLQRGAGIRAAYVLQAEKRRIPLTAIPTRAIRPALDVAG
;
A
#
# COMPACT_ATOMS: atom_id res chain seq x y z
N MET A 1 -17.89 13.53 27.70
CA MET A 1 -16.60 14.07 28.18
C MET A 1 -15.50 13.54 27.28
N PRO A 2 -14.50 14.35 26.89
CA PRO A 2 -13.44 13.91 25.98
C PRO A 2 -12.50 12.95 26.72
N GLN A 3 -12.55 11.66 26.40
CA GLN A 3 -11.59 10.66 26.88
C GLN A 3 -10.43 10.54 25.89
N ALA A 4 -9.23 10.43 26.44
CA ALA A 4 -7.96 10.53 25.74
C ALA A 4 -7.84 9.62 24.50
N GLN A 5 -7.82 10.25 23.32
CA GLN A 5 -7.01 9.91 22.13
C GLN A 5 -6.84 8.43 21.76
N GLY A 6 -7.93 7.67 21.57
CA GLY A 6 -7.85 6.32 21.01
C GLY A 6 -9.10 5.91 20.23
N TRP A 7 -8.92 5.15 19.14
CA TRP A 7 -10.02 4.54 18.39
C TRP A 7 -10.51 3.30 19.16
N GLY A 8 -11.80 3.28 19.52
CA GLY A 8 -12.43 2.17 20.24
C GLY A 8 -12.89 1.07 19.30
N GLY A 9 -12.21 -0.07 19.34
CA GLY A 9 -12.69 -1.38 18.87
C GLY A 9 -12.42 -2.43 19.95
N ASP A 10 -12.38 -3.72 19.61
CA ASP A 10 -12.09 -4.81 20.57
C ASP A 10 -10.72 -4.67 21.27
N LEU A 11 -9.85 -3.79 20.75
CA LEU A 11 -8.58 -3.41 21.34
C LEU A 11 -8.44 -1.88 21.36
N HIS A 12 -8.10 -1.33 22.53
CA HIS A 12 -7.70 0.07 22.68
C HIS A 12 -6.23 0.22 22.27
N CYS A 13 -5.98 0.68 21.05
CA CYS A 13 -4.62 0.97 20.60
C CYS A 13 -4.34 2.48 20.76
N ALA A 14 -3.21 2.83 21.37
CA ALA A 14 -2.64 4.14 21.12
C ALA A 14 -2.41 4.27 19.61
N GLN A 15 -2.82 5.38 19.01
CA GLN A 15 -2.91 5.51 17.55
C GLN A 15 -1.57 5.27 16.80
N ALA A 16 -0.46 5.32 17.52
CA ALA A 16 0.89 5.13 17.01
C ALA A 16 1.56 3.81 17.44
N THR A 17 0.87 2.85 18.07
CA THR A 17 1.49 1.58 18.48
C THR A 17 0.50 0.42 18.44
N LEU A 18 0.77 -0.54 17.55
CA LEU A 18 -0.02 -1.76 17.47
C LEU A 18 0.41 -2.72 18.60
N PRO A 19 -0.54 -3.36 19.33
CA PRO A 19 -0.25 -4.32 20.40
C PRO A 19 0.15 -5.68 19.84
N LEU A 20 1.03 -5.68 18.84
CA LEU A 20 1.51 -6.86 18.13
C LEU A 20 3.03 -6.89 18.20
N LEU A 21 3.58 -8.10 18.29
CA LEU A 21 5.02 -8.32 18.29
C LEU A 21 5.61 -7.91 16.94
N THR A 22 6.87 -7.49 16.96
CA THR A 22 7.65 -7.25 15.75
C THR A 22 7.72 -8.55 14.94
N GLU A 23 7.51 -8.46 13.63
CA GLU A 23 7.59 -9.60 12.71
C GLU A 23 6.71 -10.79 13.11
N SER A 24 5.46 -10.52 13.47
CA SER A 24 4.48 -11.55 13.87
C SER A 24 3.35 -11.76 12.85
N VAL A 25 3.22 -10.86 11.88
CA VAL A 25 2.07 -10.82 10.96
C VAL A 25 2.52 -11.08 9.53
N ALA A 26 1.88 -12.04 8.85
CA ALA A 26 2.16 -12.32 7.43
C ALA A 26 1.47 -11.33 6.48
N THR A 27 0.30 -10.81 6.85
CA THR A 27 -0.48 -9.92 5.99
C THR A 27 -1.19 -8.84 6.81
N VAL A 28 -1.05 -7.58 6.38
CA VAL A 28 -1.78 -6.44 6.92
C VAL A 28 -2.71 -5.89 5.85
N VAL A 29 -3.98 -5.70 6.20
CA VAL A 29 -4.97 -5.08 5.31
C VAL A 29 -5.37 -3.75 5.90
N ILE A 30 -5.34 -2.74 5.05
CA ILE A 30 -5.51 -1.34 5.41
C ILE A 30 -6.63 -0.78 4.55
N GLN A 31 -7.70 -0.31 5.20
CA GLN A 31 -8.87 0.24 4.52
C GLN A 31 -9.16 1.65 5.02
N HIS A 32 -9.66 2.50 4.12
CA HIS A 32 -10.21 3.82 4.46
C HIS A 32 -9.26 4.76 5.23
N VAL A 33 -7.96 4.70 4.93
CA VAL A 33 -6.98 5.59 5.57
C VAL A 33 -7.13 7.01 5.05
N GLY A 34 -6.93 8.00 5.92
CA GLY A 34 -6.92 9.42 5.58
C GLY A 34 -5.77 9.81 4.64
N SER A 35 -4.85 10.66 5.12
CA SER A 35 -3.77 11.19 4.27
C SER A 35 -2.50 10.33 4.34
N PRO A 36 -1.78 10.14 3.22
CA PRO A 36 -0.47 9.50 3.20
C PRO A 36 0.55 10.11 4.16
N ALA A 37 0.44 11.41 4.46
CA ALA A 37 1.36 12.12 5.34
C ALA A 37 1.07 11.80 6.82
N THR A 38 -0.20 11.83 7.22
CA THR A 38 -0.61 11.53 8.60
C THR A 38 -0.55 10.04 8.91
N ALA A 39 -0.63 9.18 7.89
CA ALA A 39 -0.53 7.73 8.04
C ALA A 39 0.90 7.22 8.28
N LEU A 40 1.95 8.04 8.13
CA LEU A 40 3.34 7.57 8.21
C LEU A 40 3.71 6.84 9.53
N PRO A 41 3.39 7.38 10.72
CA PRO A 41 3.70 6.69 11.98
C PRO A 41 3.02 5.32 12.08
N TRP A 42 1.76 5.25 11.63
CA TRP A 42 0.98 4.03 11.65
C TRP A 42 1.45 3.01 10.59
N LEU A 43 1.85 3.47 9.40
CA LEU A 43 2.49 2.62 8.38
C LEU A 43 3.83 2.06 8.86
N SER A 44 4.57 2.81 9.68
CA SER A 44 5.82 2.34 10.31
C SER A 44 5.54 1.18 11.26
N GLU A 45 4.48 1.29 12.07
CA GLU A 45 4.05 0.18 12.93
C GLU A 45 3.59 -1.04 12.13
N CYS A 46 2.87 -0.84 11.02
CA CYS A 46 2.52 -1.93 10.11
C CYS A 46 3.78 -2.63 9.56
N ALA A 47 4.80 -1.87 9.18
CA ALA A 47 6.08 -2.42 8.72
C ALA A 47 6.84 -3.16 9.84
N ARG A 48 6.76 -2.67 11.09
CA ARG A 48 7.34 -3.33 12.27
C ARG A 48 6.74 -4.71 12.50
N VAL A 49 5.41 -4.82 12.49
CA VAL A 49 4.70 -6.07 12.82
C VAL A 49 4.74 -7.08 11.66
N LEU A 50 4.94 -6.63 10.43
CA LEU A 50 5.03 -7.50 9.26
C LEU A 50 6.29 -8.39 9.30
N LEU A 51 6.12 -9.68 9.03
CA LEU A 51 7.19 -10.62 8.76
C LEU A 51 8.02 -10.18 7.53
N PRO A 52 9.31 -10.54 7.43
CA PRO A 52 10.04 -10.45 6.18
C PRO A 52 9.32 -11.25 5.07
N GLY A 53 9.10 -10.63 3.91
CA GLY A 53 8.26 -11.18 2.82
C GLY A 53 6.74 -11.02 3.04
N GLY A 54 6.34 -10.49 4.19
CA GLY A 54 4.95 -10.19 4.52
C GLY A 54 4.37 -9.09 3.62
N LYS A 55 3.06 -9.15 3.40
CA LYS A 55 2.35 -8.29 2.45
C LYS A 55 1.46 -7.28 3.15
N LEU A 56 1.38 -6.08 2.59
CA LEU A 56 0.46 -5.03 2.99
C LEU A 56 -0.48 -4.72 1.82
N TRP A 57 -1.78 -4.76 2.07
CA TRP A 57 -2.81 -4.35 1.11
C TRP A 57 -3.41 -3.03 1.55
N LEU A 58 -3.27 -1.99 0.73
CA LEU A 58 -3.79 -0.67 1.01
C LEU A 58 -4.91 -0.33 0.04
N PHE A 59 -6.12 -0.17 0.58
CA PHE A 59 -7.31 0.24 -0.14
C PHE A 59 -7.52 1.74 0.07
N ALA A 60 -7.48 2.50 -1.02
CA ALA A 60 -7.64 3.95 -1.01
C ALA A 60 -8.70 4.40 -2.01
N LEU A 61 -9.34 5.53 -1.69
CA LEU A 61 -10.29 6.17 -2.58
C LEU A 61 -9.57 6.86 -3.73
N ASN A 62 -10.17 6.78 -4.91
CA ASN A 62 -9.62 7.39 -6.11
C ASN A 62 -10.03 8.87 -6.20
N PRO A 63 -9.09 9.83 -6.13
CA PRO A 63 -9.41 11.26 -6.18
C PRO A 63 -10.00 11.70 -7.52
N LEU A 64 -9.73 10.95 -8.60
CA LEU A 64 -10.23 11.21 -9.94
C LEU A 64 -11.58 10.51 -10.22
N SER A 65 -12.11 9.76 -9.26
CA SER A 65 -13.37 9.06 -9.48
C SER A 65 -14.55 10.03 -9.50
N PRO A 66 -15.48 9.91 -10.46
CA PRO A 66 -16.72 10.68 -10.44
C PRO A 66 -17.61 10.31 -9.25
N TYR A 67 -17.40 9.13 -8.64
CA TYR A 67 -18.04 8.74 -7.38
C TYR A 67 -17.71 9.66 -6.21
N ARG A 68 -16.69 10.51 -6.32
CA ARG A 68 -16.33 11.50 -5.30
C ARG A 68 -17.48 12.39 -4.86
N ARG A 69 -18.48 12.64 -5.71
CA ARG A 69 -19.69 13.40 -5.33
C ARG A 69 -20.44 12.79 -4.16
N HIS A 70 -20.39 11.47 -3.97
CA HIS A 70 -21.07 10.77 -2.86
C HIS A 70 -20.39 10.98 -1.50
N TRP A 71 -19.13 11.41 -1.48
CA TRP A 71 -18.36 11.69 -0.26
C TRP A 71 -17.72 13.07 -0.25
N LEU A 72 -18.15 13.96 -1.15
CA LEU A 72 -17.70 15.34 -1.18
C LEU A 72 -18.26 16.07 0.05
N GLY A 73 -17.40 16.77 0.79
CA GLY A 73 -17.78 17.46 2.03
C GLY A 73 -17.82 16.56 3.27
N GLN A 74 -17.59 15.25 3.12
CA GLN A 74 -17.33 14.36 4.26
C GLN A 74 -15.85 14.46 4.66
N ALA A 75 -15.52 14.07 5.89
CA ALA A 75 -14.14 14.02 6.41
C ALA A 75 -13.32 12.85 5.82
N VAL A 76 -13.47 12.59 4.53
CA VAL A 76 -12.91 11.47 3.79
C VAL A 76 -11.91 12.00 2.77
N SER A 77 -10.67 11.52 2.83
CA SER A 77 -9.57 11.98 1.96
C SER A 77 -9.28 10.96 0.87
N ALA A 78 -9.10 11.44 -0.36
CA ALA A 78 -8.69 10.64 -1.51
C ALA A 78 -7.34 11.14 -2.02
N HIS A 79 -6.42 10.22 -2.32
CA HIS A 79 -5.06 10.57 -2.74
C HIS A 79 -4.63 9.71 -3.91
N GLU A 80 -3.75 10.25 -4.75
CA GLU A 80 -3.23 9.53 -5.90
C GLU A 80 -2.35 8.33 -5.47
N PRO A 81 -2.32 7.25 -6.28
CA PRO A 81 -1.48 6.08 -6.01
C PRO A 81 -0.01 6.44 -5.78
N PHE A 82 0.53 7.44 -6.49
CA PHE A 82 1.94 7.85 -6.36
C PHE A 82 2.26 8.38 -4.95
N SER A 83 1.36 9.15 -4.34
CA SER A 83 1.53 9.69 -2.98
C SER A 83 1.61 8.56 -1.94
N TRP A 84 0.75 7.55 -2.07
CA TRP A 84 0.83 6.35 -1.21
C TRP A 84 2.09 5.54 -1.45
N ARG A 85 2.50 5.33 -2.71
CA ARG A 85 3.78 4.65 -3.02
C ARG A 85 4.98 5.37 -2.42
N ARG A 86 4.97 6.72 -2.39
CA ARG A 86 5.99 7.51 -1.71
C ARG A 86 5.98 7.27 -0.20
N SER A 87 4.82 7.29 0.46
CA SER A 87 4.74 7.03 1.91
C SER A 87 5.14 5.59 2.28
N LEU A 88 4.71 4.59 1.51
CA LEU A 88 5.08 3.19 1.73
C LEU A 88 6.60 2.98 1.60
N ARG A 89 7.25 3.61 0.62
CA ARG A 89 8.72 3.57 0.48
C ARG A 89 9.45 4.20 1.67
N ARG A 90 8.89 5.25 2.29
CA ARG A 90 9.50 5.89 3.47
C ARG A 90 9.55 4.95 4.68
N VAL A 91 8.64 4.00 4.77
CA VAL A 91 8.62 2.96 5.83
C VAL A 91 9.21 1.63 5.34
N GLN A 92 10.05 1.67 4.29
CA GLN A 92 10.77 0.52 3.74
C GLN A 92 9.87 -0.61 3.19
N LEU A 93 8.61 -0.31 2.87
CA LEU A 93 7.73 -1.22 2.17
C LEU A 93 7.84 -1.01 0.66
N GLN A 94 8.21 -2.07 -0.06
CA GLN A 94 8.33 -2.03 -1.51
C GLN A 94 6.96 -2.24 -2.14
N THR A 95 6.57 -1.33 -3.02
CA THR A 95 5.27 -1.42 -3.69
C THR A 95 5.38 -2.25 -4.96
N ASP A 96 4.36 -3.05 -5.23
CA ASP A 96 4.21 -3.66 -6.55
C ASP A 96 3.99 -2.56 -7.60
N ALA A 97 4.47 -2.81 -8.82
CA ALA A 97 4.23 -1.95 -9.97
C ALA A 97 2.73 -1.83 -10.28
N LEU A 98 1.96 -2.88 -9.98
CA LEU A 98 0.54 -2.96 -10.29
C LEU A 98 -0.33 -2.28 -9.22
N THR A 99 -1.06 -1.24 -9.64
CA THR A 99 -2.25 -0.74 -8.93
C THR A 99 -3.48 -1.40 -9.54
N LEU A 100 -4.46 -1.80 -8.74
CA LEU A 100 -5.73 -2.35 -9.25
C LEU A 100 -6.89 -1.44 -8.86
N GLY A 101 -7.67 -0.98 -9.83
CA GLY A 101 -8.90 -0.23 -9.61
C GLY A 101 -10.05 -1.13 -9.13
N LEU A 102 -10.83 -0.63 -8.18
CA LEU A 102 -11.86 -1.35 -7.45
C LEU A 102 -13.20 -0.60 -7.43
N GLY A 103 -14.28 -1.38 -7.40
CA GLY A 103 -15.64 -0.89 -7.21
C GLY A 103 -16.29 -0.38 -8.49
N ALA A 104 -17.46 0.22 -8.30
CA ALA A 104 -18.31 0.68 -9.38
C ALA A 104 -17.58 1.71 -10.26
N ARG A 105 -17.89 1.65 -11.55
CA ARG A 105 -17.74 2.83 -12.43
C ARG A 105 -18.95 3.72 -12.18
N TRP A 106 -19.06 4.86 -12.85
CA TRP A 106 -20.22 5.75 -12.72
C TRP A 106 -21.59 5.05 -12.87
N GLN A 107 -21.62 3.84 -13.45
CA GLN A 107 -22.74 2.90 -13.36
C GLN A 107 -22.61 2.02 -12.10
N CYS A 108 -23.60 2.08 -11.21
CA CYS A 108 -23.71 1.27 -9.98
C CYS A 108 -23.95 -0.22 -10.25
N ASP A 109 -23.15 -0.83 -11.12
CA ASP A 109 -23.11 -2.27 -11.31
C ASP A 109 -21.88 -2.85 -10.60
N VAL A 110 -22.06 -3.99 -9.94
CA VAL A 110 -20.99 -4.66 -9.20
C VAL A 110 -20.13 -5.40 -10.21
N ASP A 111 -19.13 -4.70 -10.74
CA ASP A 111 -18.14 -5.30 -11.63
C ASP A 111 -17.05 -6.00 -10.82
N ALA A 112 -17.06 -7.34 -10.84
CA ALA A 112 -16.07 -8.18 -10.18
C ALA A 112 -14.67 -8.10 -10.82
N ARG A 113 -14.50 -7.42 -11.96
CA ARG A 113 -13.23 -7.37 -12.68
C ARG A 113 -12.30 -6.29 -12.12
N LEU A 114 -11.14 -6.73 -11.64
CA LEU A 114 -10.01 -5.86 -11.29
C LEU A 114 -9.46 -5.21 -12.56
N GLN A 115 -9.39 -3.88 -12.56
CA GLN A 115 -8.77 -3.12 -13.66
C GLN A 115 -7.33 -2.77 -13.29
N ARG A 116 -6.38 -2.85 -14.24
CA ARG A 116 -5.03 -2.29 -14.04
C ARG A 116 -5.07 -0.76 -14.01
N GLY A 117 -4.42 -0.17 -13.01
CA GLY A 117 -4.48 1.25 -12.69
C GLY A 117 -5.78 1.65 -11.98
N ALA A 118 -5.78 2.83 -11.36
CA ALA A 118 -6.97 3.35 -10.67
C ALA A 118 -8.11 3.72 -11.64
N GLY A 119 -7.78 4.29 -12.82
CA GLY A 119 -8.76 4.69 -13.83
C GLY A 119 -9.85 5.62 -13.27
N ILE A 120 -11.11 5.38 -13.65
CA ILE A 120 -12.30 6.09 -13.14
C ILE A 120 -13.03 5.32 -12.02
N ARG A 121 -12.44 4.25 -11.51
CA ARG A 121 -13.05 3.40 -10.46
C ARG A 121 -13.18 4.16 -9.15
N ALA A 122 -14.15 3.78 -8.32
CA ALA A 122 -14.40 4.42 -7.02
C ALA A 122 -13.17 4.36 -6.08
N ALA A 123 -12.48 3.23 -6.07
CA ALA A 123 -11.31 3.00 -5.23
C ALA A 123 -10.21 2.30 -6.02
N TYR A 124 -9.07 2.09 -5.37
CA TYR A 124 -8.00 1.24 -5.87
C TYR A 124 -7.28 0.55 -4.71
N VAL A 125 -6.54 -0.51 -5.03
CA VAL A 125 -5.67 -1.22 -4.11
C VAL A 125 -4.21 -1.13 -4.56
N LEU A 126 -3.34 -0.97 -3.57
CA LEU A 126 -1.89 -1.10 -3.68
C LEU A 126 -1.44 -2.29 -2.84
N GLN A 127 -0.59 -3.13 -3.41
CA GLN A 127 0.11 -4.14 -2.66
C GLN A 127 1.53 -3.65 -2.38
N ALA A 128 1.99 -3.83 -1.15
CA ALA A 128 3.37 -3.63 -0.76
C ALA A 128 3.90 -4.84 0.01
N GLU A 129 5.22 -4.96 0.07
CA GLU A 129 5.91 -6.08 0.68
C GLU A 129 7.06 -5.56 1.56
N LYS A 130 7.23 -6.15 2.74
CA LYS A 130 8.42 -5.95 3.56
C LYS A 130 9.55 -6.81 3.01
N ARG A 131 10.27 -6.31 2.00
CA ARG A 131 11.35 -7.07 1.37
C ARG A 131 12.58 -7.15 2.27
N ARG A 132 13.18 -8.34 2.33
CA ARG A 132 14.57 -8.53 2.74
C ARG A 132 15.42 -8.38 1.48
N ILE A 133 16.41 -7.51 1.49
CA ILE A 133 17.45 -7.53 0.44
C ILE A 133 18.23 -8.84 0.66
N PRO A 134 18.17 -9.82 -0.24
CA PRO A 134 19.07 -10.95 -0.14
C PRO A 134 20.47 -10.42 -0.42
N LEU A 135 21.41 -10.59 0.51
CA LEU A 135 22.83 -10.29 0.28
C LEU A 135 23.50 -11.29 -0.69
N THR A 136 22.72 -12.13 -1.37
CA THR A 136 23.23 -13.11 -2.31
C THR A 136 23.80 -12.36 -3.53
N ALA A 137 25.13 -12.27 -3.59
CA ALA A 137 25.84 -11.71 -4.73
C ALA A 137 25.40 -12.45 -6.00
N ILE A 138 24.78 -11.74 -6.94
CA ILE A 138 24.51 -12.26 -8.27
C ILE A 138 25.83 -12.17 -9.04
N PRO A 139 26.44 -13.28 -9.47
CA PRO A 139 27.66 -13.21 -10.26
C PRO A 139 27.35 -12.51 -11.59
N THR A 140 28.02 -11.37 -11.83
CA THR A 140 27.95 -10.66 -13.10
C THR A 140 28.49 -11.58 -14.19
N ARG A 141 27.63 -12.00 -15.13
CA ARG A 141 28.04 -12.82 -16.27
C ARG A 141 29.06 -12.01 -17.08
N ALA A 142 30.33 -12.40 -17.03
CA ALA A 142 31.38 -11.77 -17.81
C ALA A 142 31.03 -11.86 -19.30
N ILE A 143 30.92 -10.71 -19.97
CA ILE A 143 30.83 -10.62 -21.42
C ILE A 143 32.19 -11.09 -21.94
N ARG A 144 32.25 -12.29 -22.51
CA ARG A 144 33.45 -12.76 -23.21
C ARG A 144 33.53 -12.02 -24.55
N PRO A 145 34.60 -11.24 -24.83
CA PRO A 145 34.80 -10.74 -26.18
C PRO A 145 35.06 -11.95 -27.09
N ALA A 146 34.38 -11.97 -28.24
CA ALA A 146 34.67 -12.93 -29.30
C ALA A 146 36.06 -12.61 -29.85
N LEU A 147 37.02 -13.49 -29.60
CA LEU A 147 38.26 -13.50 -30.37
C LEU A 147 37.94 -14.16 -31.70
N ASP A 148 37.82 -13.35 -32.75
CA ASP A 148 37.84 -13.85 -34.12
C ASP A 148 39.26 -14.37 -34.40
N VAL A 149 39.37 -15.68 -34.60
CA VAL A 149 40.57 -16.31 -35.14
C VAL A 149 40.32 -16.44 -36.64
N ALA A 150 40.83 -15.48 -37.42
CA ALA A 150 40.90 -15.59 -38.86
C ALA A 150 42.16 -16.40 -39.24
N GLY A 151 41.94 -17.52 -39.93
CA GLY A 151 42.94 -18.23 -40.73
C GLY A 151 42.84 -17.84 -42.20
#